data_AF-A0A2A6PPN6-F1
#
_entry.id   AF-A0A2A6PPN6-F1
#
_cell.length_a   1.000
_cell.length_b   1.000
_cell.length_c   1.000
_cell.angle_alpha   90.00
_cell.angle_beta   90.00
_cell.angle_gamma   90.00
#
_symmetry.space_group_name_H-M   'P 1'
#
loop_
_entity.id
_entity.type
_entity.pdbx_description
1 polymer ?
#
loop_
_entity_poly.entity_id
_entity_poly.type
_entity_poly.pdbx_seq_one_letter_code
_entity_poly.pdbx_strand_id
1 'polypeptide(L)'
;MTLKNWCAVLAFPAIAATSAMAQSNAPPSSNAKQDAPRLVEVMSLAQIQHLKLWYAGKAKNWDLAAHELRQLTNSLAQAAIFYPSIPISNVTTMKEPLLSVADAIAAGDDRKFAASMRGLSDGCNACHSSMDRSFIVIGVPSGGQPPANQIFAPSGHGRKK
;
A
#
# COMPACT_ATOMS: atom_id res chain seq x y z
N MET A 1 -89.48 -2.62 0.79
CA MET A 1 -89.26 -1.35 0.07
C MET A 1 -87.77 -1.19 -0.17
N THR A 2 -87.47 -0.93 -1.44
CA THR A 2 -86.17 -0.72 -2.08
C THR A 2 -85.44 0.53 -1.58
N LEU A 3 -84.10 0.54 -1.62
CA LEU A 3 -83.21 1.51 -2.30
C LEU A 3 -81.75 1.26 -1.81
N LYS A 4 -80.88 0.64 -2.61
CA LYS A 4 -80.07 1.17 -3.72
C LYS A 4 -78.75 1.80 -3.24
N ASN A 5 -77.72 0.96 -3.09
CA ASN A 5 -76.32 1.35 -2.86
C ASN A 5 -75.74 2.10 -4.06
N TRP A 6 -75.14 3.26 -3.82
CA TRP A 6 -74.34 4.01 -4.79
C TRP A 6 -72.89 4.15 -4.29
N CYS A 7 -71.97 3.86 -5.20
CA CYS A 7 -70.52 3.83 -5.03
C CYS A 7 -69.92 5.22 -4.82
N ALA A 8 -68.79 5.28 -4.09
CA ALA A 8 -67.73 6.25 -4.37
C ALA A 8 -66.38 5.61 -4.07
N VAL A 9 -65.69 5.18 -5.13
CA VAL A 9 -64.28 4.78 -5.12
C VAL A 9 -63.45 6.07 -5.09
N LEU A 10 -62.61 6.24 -4.08
CA LEU A 10 -61.57 7.27 -4.07
C LEU A 10 -60.23 6.61 -4.40
N ALA A 11 -59.78 6.82 -5.62
CA ALA A 11 -58.47 6.41 -6.11
C ALA A 11 -57.39 7.40 -5.64
N PHE A 12 -56.38 6.89 -4.93
CA PHE A 12 -55.17 7.64 -4.59
C PHE A 12 -54.23 7.71 -5.82
N PRO A 13 -53.75 8.90 -6.25
CA PRO A 13 -52.75 8.96 -7.30
C PRO A 13 -51.37 8.60 -6.74
N ALA A 14 -50.75 7.56 -7.29
CA ALA A 14 -49.35 7.23 -7.07
C ALA A 14 -48.47 8.21 -7.86
N ILE A 15 -47.75 9.09 -7.16
CA ILE A 15 -46.71 9.94 -7.76
C ILE A 15 -45.49 9.06 -7.99
N ALA A 16 -45.27 8.66 -9.25
CA ALA A 16 -44.05 7.97 -9.66
C ALA A 16 -42.88 8.97 -9.67
N ALA A 17 -41.93 8.80 -8.75
CA ALA A 17 -40.68 9.54 -8.75
C ALA A 17 -39.86 9.14 -9.99
N THR A 18 -39.56 10.12 -10.84
CA THR A 18 -38.68 9.98 -12.01
C THR A 18 -37.26 9.69 -11.56
N SER A 19 -36.74 8.49 -11.84
CA SER A 19 -35.31 8.19 -11.73
C SER A 19 -34.65 8.46 -13.08
N ALA A 20 -33.98 9.60 -13.21
CA ALA A 20 -33.12 9.88 -14.36
C ALA A 20 -31.84 9.05 -14.23
N MET A 21 -31.71 7.96 -14.99
CA MET A 21 -30.43 7.26 -15.15
C MET A 21 -29.57 8.02 -16.15
N ALA A 22 -28.66 8.86 -15.67
CA ALA A 22 -27.57 9.37 -16.48
C ALA A 22 -26.54 8.24 -16.69
N GLN A 23 -26.71 7.44 -17.75
CA GLN A 23 -25.65 6.56 -18.24
C GLN A 23 -24.73 7.38 -19.13
N SER A 24 -23.56 7.74 -18.60
CA SER A 24 -22.49 8.38 -19.37
C SER A 24 -21.88 7.38 -20.35
N ASN A 25 -22.33 7.41 -21.61
CA ASN A 25 -21.71 6.71 -22.75
C ASN A 25 -20.44 7.46 -23.21
N ALA A 26 -19.41 7.52 -22.38
CA ALA A 26 -18.11 8.02 -22.81
C ALA A 26 -17.30 6.86 -23.44
N PRO A 27 -16.71 7.03 -24.64
CA PRO A 27 -15.83 6.02 -25.22
C PRO A 27 -14.55 5.85 -24.36
N PRO A 28 -13.94 4.65 -24.32
CA PRO A 28 -12.70 4.45 -23.58
C PRO A 28 -11.59 5.33 -24.17
N SER A 29 -11.09 6.27 -23.38
CA SER A 29 -10.00 7.17 -23.78
C SER A 29 -8.68 6.40 -23.89
N SER A 30 -8.03 6.50 -25.05
CA SER A 30 -6.71 5.93 -25.32
C SER A 30 -5.60 6.68 -24.57
N ASN A 31 -5.25 6.27 -23.35
CA ASN A 31 -4.19 6.92 -22.58
C ASN A 31 -3.34 5.95 -21.76
N ALA A 32 -2.56 5.09 -22.43
CA ALA A 32 -1.52 4.29 -21.78
C ALA A 32 -0.40 5.12 -21.09
N LYS A 33 -0.34 6.44 -21.33
CA LYS A 33 0.51 7.39 -20.56
C LYS A 33 -0.16 7.95 -19.29
N GLN A 34 -1.48 7.82 -19.13
CA GLN A 34 -2.19 8.28 -17.92
C GLN A 34 -2.19 7.23 -16.79
N ASP A 35 -1.69 6.01 -17.04
CA ASP A 35 -1.76 4.91 -16.06
C ASP A 35 -0.49 4.72 -15.20
N ALA A 36 0.59 5.46 -15.47
CA ALA A 36 1.81 5.39 -14.66
C ALA A 36 1.70 6.29 -13.42
N PRO A 37 1.79 5.75 -12.19
CA PRO A 37 1.68 6.56 -10.98
C PRO A 37 2.88 7.47 -10.84
N ARG A 38 2.69 8.62 -10.19
CA ARG A 38 3.73 9.63 -9.99
C ARG A 38 4.85 9.08 -9.11
N LEU A 39 6.10 9.49 -9.34
CA LEU A 39 7.25 8.98 -8.59
C LEU A 39 7.08 9.24 -7.08
N VAL A 40 6.50 10.40 -6.74
CA VAL A 40 6.18 10.74 -5.34
C VAL A 40 5.20 9.75 -4.72
N GLU A 41 4.23 9.21 -5.46
CA GLU A 41 3.29 8.21 -4.95
C GLU A 41 4.01 6.89 -4.70
N VAL A 42 4.82 6.45 -5.67
CA VAL A 42 5.59 5.20 -5.57
C VAL A 42 6.59 5.26 -4.41
N MET A 43 7.34 6.35 -4.27
CA MET A 43 8.33 6.51 -3.19
C MET A 43 7.67 6.76 -1.82
N SER A 44 6.51 7.43 -1.78
CA SER A 44 5.74 7.55 -0.52
C SER A 44 5.24 6.20 -0.05
N LEU A 45 4.77 5.35 -0.97
CA LEU A 45 4.39 3.97 -0.66
C LEU A 45 5.59 3.16 -0.16
N ALA A 46 6.73 3.24 -0.83
CA ALA A 46 7.98 2.59 -0.39
C ALA A 46 8.38 3.02 1.03
N GLN A 47 8.31 4.32 1.35
CA GLN A 47 8.62 4.84 2.67
C GLN A 47 7.64 4.31 3.74
N ILE A 48 6.34 4.25 3.44
CA ILE A 48 5.33 3.68 4.35
C ILE A 48 5.56 2.18 4.54
N GLN A 49 5.86 1.42 3.48
CA GLN A 49 6.12 -0.01 3.56
C GLN A 49 7.39 -0.30 4.36
N HIS A 50 8.46 0.48 4.18
CA HIS A 50 9.66 0.42 5.01
C HIS A 50 9.34 0.65 6.50
N LEU A 51 8.49 1.65 6.80
CA LEU A 51 8.04 1.92 8.17
C LEU A 51 7.23 0.75 8.75
N LYS A 52 6.25 0.24 8.01
CA LYS A 52 5.39 -0.87 8.45
C LYS A 52 6.19 -2.16 8.62
N LEU A 53 7.13 -2.42 7.73
CA LEU A 53 8.08 -3.53 7.81
C LEU A 53 8.85 -3.51 9.13
N TRP A 54 9.40 -2.36 9.52
CA TRP A 54 10.08 -2.20 10.81
C TRP A 54 9.16 -2.59 11.97
N TYR A 55 7.97 -1.98 12.06
CA TYR A 55 7.05 -2.25 13.17
C TYR A 55 6.55 -3.69 13.20
N ALA A 56 6.29 -4.30 12.04
CA ALA A 56 5.90 -5.69 11.95
C ALA A 56 7.00 -6.63 12.47
N GLY A 57 8.26 -6.42 12.05
CA GLY A 57 9.39 -7.21 12.54
C GLY A 57 9.67 -6.99 14.03
N LYS A 58 9.56 -5.74 14.52
CA LYS A 58 9.68 -5.45 15.97
C LYS A 58 8.58 -6.10 16.81
N ALA A 59 7.39 -6.28 16.24
CA ALA A 59 6.29 -7.01 16.87
C ALA A 59 6.36 -8.54 16.66
N LYS A 60 7.41 -9.05 16.00
CA LYS A 60 7.57 -10.47 15.60
C LYS A 60 6.42 -11.01 14.75
N ASN A 61 5.74 -10.11 14.03
CA ASN A 61 4.73 -10.47 13.07
C ASN A 61 5.40 -10.72 11.72
N TRP A 62 6.03 -11.90 11.61
CA TRP A 62 6.84 -12.27 10.46
C TRP A 62 6.04 -12.37 9.17
N ASP A 63 4.76 -12.73 9.23
CA ASP A 63 3.87 -12.76 8.06
C ASP A 63 3.62 -11.34 7.53
N LEU A 64 3.32 -10.39 8.42
CA LEU A 64 3.17 -8.98 8.04
C LEU A 64 4.50 -8.39 7.56
N ALA A 65 5.61 -8.71 8.23
CA ALA A 65 6.94 -8.28 7.79
C ALA A 65 7.25 -8.79 6.38
N ALA A 66 7.00 -10.07 6.10
CA ALA A 66 7.19 -10.64 4.77
C ALA A 66 6.28 -9.97 3.72
N HIS A 67 5.03 -9.63 4.09
CA HIS A 67 4.12 -8.89 3.23
C HIS A 67 4.67 -7.50 2.89
N GLU A 68 5.04 -6.70 3.89
CA GLU A 68 5.55 -5.35 3.68
C GLU A 68 6.87 -5.33 2.91
N LEU A 69 7.75 -6.33 3.12
CA LEU A 69 8.98 -6.46 2.32
C LEU A 69 8.68 -6.71 0.84
N ARG A 70 7.68 -7.56 0.53
CA ARG A 70 7.24 -7.77 -0.87
C ARG A 70 6.66 -6.49 -1.47
N GLN A 71 5.83 -5.77 -0.72
CA GLN A 71 5.27 -4.50 -1.18
C GLN A 71 6.36 -3.46 -1.45
N LEU A 72 7.34 -3.34 -0.55
CA LEU A 72 8.51 -2.48 -0.72
C LEU A 72 9.31 -2.85 -1.98
N THR A 73 9.58 -4.14 -2.18
CA THR A 73 10.29 -4.64 -3.36
C THR A 73 9.54 -4.27 -4.64
N ASN A 74 8.21 -4.42 -4.64
CA ASN A 74 7.36 -4.07 -5.77
C ASN A 74 7.38 -2.56 -6.07
N SER A 75 7.29 -1.70 -5.04
CA SER A 75 7.37 -0.25 -5.23
C SER A 75 8.73 0.20 -5.76
N LEU A 76 9.83 -0.42 -5.32
CA LEU A 76 11.17 -0.14 -5.87
C LEU A 76 11.29 -0.58 -7.33
N ALA A 77 10.79 -1.78 -7.68
CA ALA A 77 10.76 -2.25 -9.06
C ALA A 77 9.88 -1.36 -9.96
N GLN A 78 8.74 -0.91 -9.43
CA GLN A 78 7.82 -0.01 -10.12
C GLN A 78 8.48 1.34 -10.44
N ALA A 79 9.29 1.88 -9.51
CA ALA A 79 10.06 3.08 -9.76
C ALA A 79 11.03 2.89 -10.94
N ALA A 80 11.74 1.76 -10.98
CA ALA A 80 12.65 1.42 -12.08
C ALA A 80 11.94 1.34 -13.44
N ILE A 81 10.75 0.74 -13.46
CA ILE A 81 9.97 0.50 -14.69
C ILE A 81 9.43 1.81 -15.27
N PHE A 82 8.85 2.67 -14.43
CA PHE A 82 8.15 3.87 -14.89
C PHE A 82 9.03 5.12 -14.97
N TYR A 83 10.23 5.10 -14.38
CA TYR A 83 11.13 6.26 -14.32
C TYR A 83 12.52 5.92 -14.85
N PRO A 84 12.75 5.99 -16.18
CA PRO A 84 14.03 5.66 -16.81
C PRO A 84 15.22 6.52 -16.35
N SER A 85 14.94 7.70 -15.77
CA SER A 85 15.95 8.55 -15.16
C SER A 85 16.52 7.97 -13.86
N ILE A 86 15.89 6.96 -13.27
CA ILE A 86 16.46 6.17 -12.17
C ILE A 86 17.40 5.14 -12.81
N PRO A 87 18.71 5.19 -12.54
CA PRO A 87 19.64 4.19 -13.05
C PRO A 87 19.22 2.80 -12.58
N ILE A 88 19.21 1.81 -13.48
CA ILE A 88 18.92 0.41 -13.12
C ILE A 88 19.85 -0.07 -12.00
N SER A 89 21.10 0.42 -11.98
CA SER A 89 22.07 0.15 -10.91
C SER A 89 21.54 0.51 -9.53
N ASN A 90 20.78 1.60 -9.38
CA ASN A 90 20.25 2.04 -8.09
C ASN A 90 19.20 1.07 -7.54
N VAL A 91 18.54 0.31 -8.42
CA VAL A 91 17.52 -0.67 -8.05
C VAL A 91 18.18 -2.03 -7.81
N THR A 92 19.17 -2.41 -8.64
CA THR A 92 19.91 -3.66 -8.44
C THR A 92 20.77 -3.63 -7.19
N THR A 93 21.29 -2.48 -6.77
CA THR A 93 22.02 -2.33 -5.50
C THR A 93 21.14 -2.59 -4.27
N MET A 94 19.82 -2.47 -4.40
CA MET A 94 18.87 -2.80 -3.32
C MET A 94 18.63 -4.31 -3.16
N LYS A 95 19.08 -5.14 -4.09
CA LYS A 95 18.87 -6.60 -4.06
C LYS A 95 19.41 -7.22 -2.77
N GLU A 96 20.68 -6.98 -2.45
CA GLU A 96 21.31 -7.59 -1.27
C GLU A 96 20.70 -7.11 0.05
N PRO A 97 20.44 -5.79 0.27
CA PRO A 97 19.70 -5.35 1.44
C PRO A 97 18.31 -5.99 1.59
N LEU A 98 17.55 -6.12 0.49
CA LEU A 98 16.23 -6.75 0.52
C LEU A 98 16.32 -8.24 0.86
N LEU A 99 17.28 -8.98 0.29
CA LEU A 99 17.53 -10.38 0.60
C LEU A 99 17.96 -10.59 2.06
N SER A 100 18.83 -9.72 2.57
CA SER A 100 19.27 -9.78 3.97
C SER A 100 18.08 -9.66 4.95
N VAL A 101 17.12 -8.78 4.64
CA VAL A 101 15.89 -8.64 5.43
C VAL A 101 14.99 -9.87 5.25
N ALA A 102 14.85 -10.39 4.03
CA ALA A 102 14.08 -11.61 3.77
C ALA A 102 14.61 -12.80 4.59
N ASP A 103 15.92 -13.00 4.62
CA ASP A 103 16.57 -14.06 5.39
C ASP A 103 16.34 -13.89 6.90
N ALA A 104 16.39 -12.65 7.39
CA ALA A 104 16.13 -12.37 8.80
C ALA A 104 14.68 -12.65 9.19
N ILE A 105 13.72 -12.30 8.33
CA ILE A 105 12.30 -12.61 8.51
C ILE A 105 12.07 -14.12 8.48
N ALA A 106 12.66 -14.84 7.51
CA ALA A 106 12.53 -16.29 7.38
C ALA A 106 13.10 -17.03 8.61
N ALA A 107 14.20 -16.52 9.17
CA ALA A 107 14.81 -17.04 10.38
C ALA A 107 14.07 -16.62 11.67
N GLY A 108 13.20 -15.60 11.61
CA GLY A 108 12.61 -14.99 12.80
C GLY A 108 13.64 -14.41 13.77
N ASP A 109 14.80 -13.96 13.26
CA ASP A 109 15.90 -13.44 14.08
C ASP A 109 15.78 -11.92 14.24
N ASP A 110 15.27 -11.48 15.38
CA ASP A 110 15.10 -10.06 15.73
C ASP A 110 16.38 -9.22 15.57
N ARG A 111 17.54 -9.75 15.94
CA ARG A 111 18.81 -9.02 15.93
C ARG A 111 19.30 -8.89 14.49
N LYS A 112 19.25 -10.00 13.73
CA LYS A 112 19.58 -9.99 12.30
C LYS A 112 18.63 -9.05 11.55
N PHE A 113 17.34 -9.06 11.87
CA PHE A 113 16.33 -8.20 11.27
C PHE A 113 16.62 -6.72 11.54
N ALA A 114 16.94 -6.36 12.78
CA ALA A 114 17.26 -4.98 13.12
C ALA A 114 18.55 -4.48 12.43
N ALA A 115 19.53 -5.37 12.23
CA ALA A 115 20.74 -5.05 11.47
C ALA A 115 20.47 -4.92 9.97
N SER A 116 19.72 -5.85 9.39
CA SER A 116 19.37 -5.82 7.96
C SER A 116 18.48 -4.64 7.60
N MET A 117 17.59 -4.20 8.50
CA MET A 117 16.79 -2.98 8.30
C MET A 117 17.64 -1.70 8.27
N ARG A 118 18.71 -1.63 9.06
CA ARG A 118 19.67 -0.52 8.97
C ARG A 118 20.40 -0.55 7.62
N GLY A 119 20.88 -1.72 7.19
CA GLY A 119 21.47 -1.88 5.85
C GLY A 119 20.50 -1.54 4.72
N LEU A 120 19.20 -1.83 4.89
CA LEU A 120 18.17 -1.41 3.94
C LEU A 120 17.99 0.11 3.90
N SER A 121 17.94 0.77 5.06
CA SER A 121 17.91 2.23 5.14
C SER A 121 19.14 2.87 4.48
N ASP A 122 20.34 2.31 4.71
CA ASP A 122 21.57 2.77 4.08
C ASP A 122 21.51 2.64 2.55
N GLY A 123 20.98 1.53 2.03
CA GLY A 123 20.73 1.34 0.60
C GLY A 123 19.76 2.38 0.01
N CYS A 124 18.65 2.64 0.69
CA CYS A 124 17.70 3.70 0.30
C CYS A 124 18.40 5.06 0.22
N ASN A 125 19.20 5.39 1.23
CA ASN A 125 19.91 6.67 1.33
C ASN A 125 21.00 6.82 0.27
N ALA A 126 21.70 5.74 -0.09
CA ALA A 126 22.68 5.75 -1.17
C ALA A 126 22.03 6.09 -2.53
N CYS A 127 20.85 5.51 -2.82
CA CYS A 127 20.07 5.85 -4.00
C CYS A 127 19.59 7.31 -3.98
N HIS A 128 19.08 7.79 -2.84
CA HIS A 128 18.67 9.19 -2.72
C HIS A 128 19.84 10.15 -2.91
N SER A 129 21.02 9.81 -2.37
CA SER A 129 22.20 10.65 -2.52
C SER A 129 22.72 10.70 -3.95
N SER A 130 22.73 9.58 -4.68
CA SER A 130 23.18 9.56 -6.07
C SER A 130 22.24 10.28 -7.05
N MET A 131 21.02 10.58 -6.59
CA MET A 131 20.00 11.33 -7.33
C MET A 131 19.89 12.79 -6.87
N ASP A 132 20.88 13.31 -6.13
CA ASP A 132 20.87 14.67 -5.55
C ASP A 132 19.63 14.94 -4.69
N ARG A 133 19.25 13.95 -3.87
CA ARG A 133 18.13 13.99 -2.93
C ARG A 133 18.54 13.61 -1.51
N SER A 134 19.79 13.89 -1.11
CA SER A 134 20.33 13.54 0.22
C SER A 134 19.58 14.16 1.41
N PHE A 135 18.69 15.15 1.16
CA PHE A 135 17.78 15.69 2.18
C PHE A 135 16.62 14.74 2.52
N ILE A 136 16.37 13.69 1.73
CA ILE A 136 15.39 12.64 2.01
C ILE A 136 16.12 11.47 2.69
N VAL A 137 16.22 11.54 4.02
CA VAL A 137 16.94 10.53 4.81
C VAL A 137 15.95 9.52 5.39
N ILE A 138 16.13 8.26 5.03
CA ILE A 138 15.39 7.11 5.53
C ILE A 138 16.13 6.53 6.73
N GLY A 139 15.38 6.18 7.77
CA GLY A 139 15.89 5.51 8.95
C GLY A 139 14.83 4.62 9.60
N VAL A 140 15.27 3.79 10.53
CA VAL A 140 14.36 3.04 11.40
C VAL A 140 13.90 3.93 12.57
N PRO A 141 12.63 3.86 12.99
CA PRO A 141 12.15 4.55 14.18
C PRO A 141 13.00 4.23 15.43
N SER A 142 13.53 5.28 16.07
CA SER A 142 14.33 5.20 17.31
C SER A 142 13.51 5.29 18.60
N GLY A 143 12.18 5.41 18.48
CA GLY A 143 11.21 5.53 19.57
C GLY A 143 9.85 5.99 19.05
N GLY A 144 8.84 5.99 19.93
CA GLY A 144 7.47 6.43 19.60
C GLY A 144 6.47 5.28 19.37
N GLN A 145 5.19 5.64 19.35
CA GLN A 145 4.09 4.71 19.07
C GLN A 145 4.07 4.37 17.57
N PRO A 146 3.80 3.11 17.16
CA PRO A 146 3.51 2.79 15.78
C PRO A 146 2.37 3.66 15.21
N PRO A 147 2.21 3.74 13.87
CA PRO A 147 1.06 4.41 13.26
C PRO A 147 -0.25 4.01 13.95
N ALA A 148 -0.99 5.02 14.44
CA ALA A 148 -2.12 4.82 15.36
C ALA A 148 -3.29 4.02 14.77
N ASN A 149 -3.29 3.77 13.46
CA ASN A 149 -4.35 3.09 12.72
C ASN A 149 -4.03 1.64 12.34
N GLN A 150 -2.94 1.04 12.85
CA GLN A 150 -2.63 -0.38 12.60
C GLN A 150 -2.07 -1.10 13.82
N ILE A 151 -2.59 -2.30 14.10
CA ILE A 151 -2.05 -3.24 15.07
C ILE A 151 -0.97 -4.09 14.37
N PHE A 152 0.26 -4.07 14.89
CA PHE A 152 1.39 -4.79 14.31
C PHE A 152 1.65 -6.16 14.94
N ALA A 153 1.11 -6.43 16.13
CA ALA A 153 1.19 -7.75 16.74
C ALA A 153 0.48 -8.81 15.87
N PRO A 154 0.93 -10.07 15.87
CA PRO A 154 0.22 -11.14 15.19
C PRO A 154 -1.22 -11.23 15.72
N SER A 155 -2.21 -11.31 14.82
CA SER A 155 -3.52 -11.80 15.22
C SER A 155 -3.35 -13.28 15.58
N GLY A 156 -3.98 -13.75 16.67
CA GLY A 156 -3.85 -15.13 17.19
C GLY A 156 -4.36 -16.24 16.27
N HIS A 157 -4.40 -16.02 14.96
CA HIS A 157 -4.79 -16.94 13.90
C HIS A 157 -3.60 -17.37 13.02
N GLY A 158 -2.36 -17.10 13.45
CA GLY A 158 -1.17 -17.67 12.82
C GLY A 158 -1.27 -19.21 12.80
N ARG A 159 -1.13 -19.80 11.61
CA ARG A 159 -1.20 -21.25 11.39
C ARG A 159 -0.36 -21.97 12.45
N LYS A 160 -1.00 -22.88 13.20
CA LYS A 160 -0.27 -23.94 13.89
C LYS A 160 0.56 -24.66 12.82
N LYS A 161 1.88 -24.63 12.98
CA LYS A 161 2.79 -25.51 12.22
C LYS A 161 2.54 -26.95 12.64
#